data_AF-A0A2N2IIR1-F1
#
_entry.id   AF-A0A2N2IIR1-F1
#
_cell.length_a   1.000
_cell.length_b   1.000
_cell.length_c   1.000
_cell.angle_alpha   90.00
_cell.angle_beta   90.00
_cell.angle_gamma   90.00
#
_symmetry.space_group_name_H-M   'P 1'
#
loop_
_entity.id
_entity.type
_entity.pdbx_description
1 polymer ?
#
loop_
_entity_poly.entity_id
_entity_poly.type
_entity_poly.pdbx_seq_one_letter_code
_entity_poly.pdbx_strand_id
1 'polypeptide(L)'
;MINAKLEIALVRAIREAKIRRHEHVTVEHILYGLLDDELAARAIAVCGGDPEGMKKRLEDFFASNLPMVKEGIAHDPIQTLGFNRVLQRAIAHVQSCGKKEVDAGDVL
;
A
#
# COMPACT_ATOMS: atom_id res chain seq x y z
N MET A 1 13.84 11.15 -1.83
CA MET A 1 12.52 11.61 -2.33
C MET A 1 11.69 10.38 -2.68
N ILE A 2 10.37 10.39 -2.51
CA ILE A 2 9.55 9.28 -3.03
C ILE A 2 9.43 9.46 -4.54
N ASN A 3 9.64 8.40 -5.32
CA ASN A 3 9.48 8.51 -6.77
C ASN A 3 8.00 8.60 -7.16
N ALA A 4 7.74 9.10 -8.38
CA ALA A 4 6.37 9.32 -8.84
C ALA A 4 5.52 8.03 -8.92
N LYS A 5 6.15 6.89 -9.26
CA LYS A 5 5.43 5.61 -9.35
C LYS A 5 4.95 5.13 -7.98
N LEU A 6 5.82 5.20 -6.96
CA LEU A 6 5.47 4.87 -5.59
C LEU A 6 4.42 5.84 -5.03
N GLU A 7 4.53 7.14 -5.35
CA GLU A 7 3.50 8.11 -4.95
C GLU A 7 2.11 7.74 -5.50
N ILE A 8 2.03 7.33 -6.77
CA ILE A 8 0.78 6.83 -7.38
C ILE A 8 0.24 5.61 -6.62
N ALA A 9 1.10 4.65 -6.28
CA ALA A 9 0.71 3.47 -5.51
C ALA A 9 0.15 3.83 -4.12
N LEU A 10 0.77 4.78 -3.42
CA LEU A 10 0.31 5.24 -2.10
C LEU A 10 -1.00 6.03 -2.18
N VAL A 11 -1.16 6.90 -3.19
CA VAL A 11 -2.42 7.59 -3.44
C VAL A 11 -3.54 6.59 -3.73
N ARG A 12 -3.24 5.53 -4.48
CA ARG A 12 -4.20 4.44 -4.73
C ARG A 12 -4.59 3.72 -3.46
N ALA A 13 -3.62 3.39 -2.59
CA ALA A 13 -3.88 2.77 -1.28
C ALA A 13 -4.87 3.60 -0.43
N ILE A 14 -4.65 4.93 -0.37
CA ILE A 14 -5.53 5.85 0.37
C ILE A 14 -6.91 5.95 -0.30
N ARG A 15 -6.96 6.03 -1.63
CA ARG A 15 -8.21 6.09 -2.39
C ARG A 15 -9.07 4.85 -2.17
N GLU A 16 -8.47 3.66 -2.16
CA GLU A 16 -9.17 2.40 -1.93
C GLU A 16 -9.80 2.36 -0.52
N ALA A 17 -9.04 2.76 0.51
CA ALA A 17 -9.58 2.87 1.86
C ALA A 17 -10.78 3.83 1.92
N LYS A 18 -10.71 4.94 1.20
CA LYS A 18 -11.80 5.93 1.13
C LYS A 18 -13.03 5.41 0.39
N ILE A 19 -12.85 4.77 -0.77
CA ILE A 19 -13.96 4.19 -1.55
C ILE A 19 -14.68 3.11 -0.74
N ARG A 20 -13.91 2.26 -0.04
CA ARG A 20 -14.43 1.19 0.80
C ARG A 20 -14.90 1.67 2.17
N ARG A 21 -14.76 2.97 2.45
CA ARG A 21 -15.14 3.63 3.71
C ARG A 21 -14.49 2.96 4.93
N HIS A 22 -13.27 2.46 4.78
CA HIS A 22 -12.50 1.94 5.90
C HIS A 22 -12.11 3.08 6.83
N GLU A 23 -12.11 2.81 8.12
CA GLU A 23 -11.65 3.78 9.12
C GLU A 23 -10.15 4.08 8.99
N HIS A 24 -9.39 3.10 8.49
CA HIS A 24 -7.93 3.12 8.48
C HIS A 24 -7.31 2.75 7.13
N VAL A 25 -6.17 3.37 6.81
CA VAL A 25 -5.25 2.93 5.75
C VAL A 25 -4.18 2.03 6.35
N THR A 26 -4.17 0.77 5.94
CA THR A 26 -3.34 -0.31 6.51
C THR A 26 -2.18 -0.68 5.59
N VAL A 27 -1.31 -1.62 6.03
CA VAL A 27 -0.21 -2.13 5.19
C VAL A 27 -0.73 -2.99 4.04
N GLU A 28 -1.90 -3.61 4.19
CA GLU A 28 -2.60 -4.35 3.14
C GLU A 28 -3.03 -3.42 2.00
N HIS A 29 -3.41 -2.17 2.32
CA HIS A 29 -3.70 -1.16 1.31
C HIS A 29 -2.44 -0.72 0.55
N ILE A 30 -1.30 -0.61 1.25
CA ILE A 30 0.00 -0.36 0.60
C ILE A 30 0.27 -1.47 -0.40
N LEU A 31 0.22 -2.73 0.05
CA LEU A 31 0.47 -3.88 -0.82
C LEU A 31 -0.49 -3.90 -2.02
N TYR A 32 -1.78 -3.65 -1.81
CA TYR A 32 -2.76 -3.56 -2.90
C TYR A 32 -2.37 -2.49 -3.93
N GLY A 33 -1.93 -1.31 -3.49
CA GLY A 33 -1.44 -0.26 -4.39
C GLY A 33 -0.16 -0.64 -5.13
N LEU A 34 0.78 -1.32 -4.45
CA LEU A 34 2.04 -1.80 -5.02
C LEU A 34 1.84 -2.90 -6.06
N LEU A 35 0.80 -3.72 -5.95
CA LEU A 35 0.53 -4.78 -6.95
C LEU A 35 0.19 -4.24 -8.34
N ASP A 36 -0.13 -2.95 -8.45
CA ASP A 36 -0.31 -2.26 -9.73
C ASP A 36 0.95 -1.51 -10.21
N ASP A 37 2.02 -1.51 -9.41
CA ASP A 37 3.33 -1.03 -9.83
C ASP A 37 4.10 -2.16 -10.55
N GLU A 38 4.59 -1.87 -11.76
CA GLU A 38 5.29 -2.86 -12.60
C GLU A 38 6.53 -3.48 -11.94
N LEU A 39 7.26 -2.71 -11.12
CA LEU A 39 8.47 -3.19 -10.46
C LEU A 39 8.09 -4.18 -9.35
N ALA A 40 7.14 -3.81 -8.49
CA ALA A 40 6.69 -4.66 -7.39
C ALA A 40 5.99 -5.93 -7.90
N ALA A 41 5.05 -5.80 -8.85
CA ALA A 41 4.37 -6.96 -9.44
C ALA A 41 5.36 -7.93 -10.11
N ARG A 42 6.32 -7.39 -10.87
CA ARG A 42 7.37 -8.21 -11.49
C ARG A 42 8.22 -8.91 -10.44
N ALA A 43 8.68 -8.20 -9.40
CA ALA A 43 9.50 -8.76 -8.34
C ALA A 43 8.81 -9.95 -7.64
N ILE A 44 7.52 -9.83 -7.34
CA ILE A 44 6.71 -10.91 -6.78
C ILE A 44 6.64 -12.10 -7.75
N ALA A 45 6.33 -11.84 -9.03
CA ALA A 45 6.18 -12.88 -10.04
C ALA A 45 7.49 -13.67 -10.28
N VAL A 46 8.64 -13.00 -10.37
CA VAL A 46 9.93 -13.72 -10.54
C VAL A 46 10.35 -14.50 -9.30
N CYS A 47 9.84 -14.13 -8.12
CA CYS A 47 10.00 -14.91 -6.89
C CYS A 47 8.98 -16.07 -6.76
N GLY A 48 8.16 -16.33 -7.79
CA GLY A 48 7.17 -17.42 -7.82
C GLY A 48 5.83 -17.06 -7.17
N GLY A 49 5.58 -15.79 -6.87
CA GLY A 49 4.28 -15.30 -6.39
C GLY A 49 3.29 -15.05 -7.53
N ASP A 50 2.02 -14.86 -7.16
CA ASP A 50 0.92 -14.53 -8.07
C ASP A 50 0.32 -13.16 -7.68
N PRO A 51 0.74 -12.05 -8.34
CA PRO A 51 0.22 -10.72 -8.05
C PRO A 51 -1.30 -10.61 -8.20
N GLU A 52 -1.89 -11.25 -9.20
CA GLU A 52 -3.34 -11.19 -9.44
C GLU A 52 -4.11 -11.95 -8.35
N GLY A 53 -3.66 -13.16 -8.00
CA GLY A 53 -4.23 -13.94 -6.90
C GLY A 53 -4.07 -13.25 -5.55
N MET A 54 -2.94 -12.59 -5.29
CA MET A 54 -2.74 -11.78 -4.09
C MET A 54 -3.70 -10.59 -4.03
N LYS A 55 -3.93 -9.92 -5.15
CA LYS A 55 -4.88 -8.80 -5.24
C LYS A 55 -6.29 -9.23 -4.86
N LYS A 56 -6.76 -10.36 -5.40
CA LYS A 56 -8.06 -10.94 -5.05
C LYS A 56 -8.17 -11.26 -3.56
N ARG A 57 -7.14 -11.86 -2.98
CA ARG A 57 -7.11 -12.16 -1.54
C ARG A 57 -7.15 -10.90 -0.67
N LEU A 58 -6.54 -9.81 -1.12
CA LEU A 58 -6.61 -8.52 -0.44
C LEU A 58 -8.01 -7.91 -0.53
N GLU A 59 -8.69 -8.04 -1.67
CA GLU A 59 -10.09 -7.60 -1.81
C GLU A 59 -11.03 -8.35 -0.87
N ASP A 60 -10.85 -9.67 -0.74
CA ASP A 60 -11.59 -10.50 0.21
C ASP A 60 -11.27 -10.11 1.67
N PHE A 61 -10.00 -9.80 1.94
CA PHE A 61 -9.56 -9.32 3.25
C PHE A 61 -10.24 -7.99 3.61
N PHE A 62 -10.24 -7.03 2.69
CA PHE A 62 -10.89 -5.73 2.85
C PHE A 62 -12.38 -5.88 3.14
N ALA A 63 -13.08 -6.77 2.43
CA ALA A 63 -14.51 -6.98 2.62
C ALA A 63 -14.86 -7.60 3.99
N SER A 64 -13.96 -8.39 4.57
CA SER A 64 -14.29 -9.25 5.71
C SER A 64 -13.61 -8.86 7.03
N ASN A 65 -12.49 -8.13 6.98
CA ASN A 65 -11.62 -7.94 8.15
C ASN A 65 -11.41 -6.49 8.56
N LEU A 66 -11.86 -5.52 7.75
CA LEU A 66 -11.67 -4.11 8.06
C LEU A 66 -12.98 -3.43 8.47
N PRO A 67 -12.97 -2.66 9.58
CA PRO A 67 -14.15 -1.92 10.01
C PRO A 67 -14.46 -0.80 9.02
N MET A 68 -15.74 -0.73 8.63
CA MET A 68 -16.27 0.36 7.81
C MET A 68 -16.91 1.43 8.70
N VAL A 69 -16.76 2.68 8.28
CA VAL A 69 -17.43 3.82 8.90
C VAL A 69 -18.93 3.77 8.58
N LYS A 70 -19.78 4.00 9.60
CA LYS A 70 -21.23 4.04 9.44
C LYS A 70 -21.66 5.05 8.39
N GLU A 71 -22.69 4.73 7.61
CA GLU A 71 -23.31 5.67 6.66
C GLU A 71 -23.71 6.99 7.33
N GLY A 72 -23.57 8.09 6.58
CA GLY A 72 -23.88 9.45 7.06
C GLY A 72 -22.75 10.16 7.83
N ILE A 73 -21.67 9.46 8.19
CA ILE A 73 -20.48 10.07 8.80
C ILE A 73 -19.43 10.34 7.72
N ALA A 74 -19.10 11.61 7.52
CA ALA A 74 -17.95 12.01 6.72
C ALA A 74 -16.67 11.71 7.51
N HIS A 75 -15.87 10.78 7.01
CA HIS A 75 -14.62 10.36 7.65
C HIS A 75 -13.59 10.08 6.56
N ASP A 76 -12.42 10.72 6.67
CA ASP A 76 -11.26 10.38 5.86
C ASP A 76 -10.43 9.32 6.60
N PRO A 77 -9.97 8.26 5.90
CA PRO A 77 -9.27 7.16 6.54
C PRO A 77 -7.94 7.62 7.13
N ILE A 78 -7.64 7.16 8.35
CA ILE A 78 -6.42 7.54 9.07
C ILE A 78 -5.35 6.46 8.85
N GLN A 79 -4.11 6.87 8.59
CA GLN A 79 -3.01 5.93 8.41
C GLN A 79 -2.69 5.20 9.71
N THR A 80 -2.58 3.88 9.65
CA THR A 80 -2.16 3.09 10.81
C THR A 80 -0.70 3.34 11.18
N LEU A 81 -0.32 2.94 12.40
CA LEU A 81 1.09 2.91 12.80
C LEU A 81 1.90 1.95 11.91
N GLY A 82 1.30 0.85 11.46
CA GLY A 82 1.91 -0.08 10.51
C GLY A 82 2.26 0.59 9.18
N PHE A 83 1.31 1.32 8.61
CA PHE A 83 1.51 2.11 7.38
C PHE A 83 2.70 3.07 7.52
N ASN A 84 2.72 3.87 8.59
CA ASN A 84 3.78 4.84 8.83
C ASN A 84 5.16 4.18 9.01
N ARG A 85 5.22 3.07 9.75
CA ARG A 85 6.49 2.33 9.97
C ARG A 85 7.06 1.75 8.68
N VAL A 86 6.22 1.23 7.79
CA VAL A 86 6.65 0.71 6.48
C VAL A 86 7.33 1.81 5.67
N LEU A 87 6.68 2.98 5.56
CA LEU A 87 7.24 4.12 4.81
C LEU A 87 8.52 4.66 5.43
N GLN A 88 8.54 4.84 6.76
CA GLN A 88 9.72 5.32 7.46
C GLN A 88 10.90 4.36 7.30
N ARG A 89 10.66 3.04 7.36
CA ARG A 89 11.69 2.02 7.15
C ARG A 89 12.27 2.07 5.74
N ALA A 90 11.42 2.19 4.71
CA ALA A 90 11.87 2.31 3.32
C ALA A 90 12.72 3.58 3.10
N ILE A 91 12.29 4.72 3.64
CA ILE A 91 13.04 5.99 3.57
C ILE A 91 14.40 5.85 4.26
N ALA A 92 14.43 5.30 5.48
CA ALA A 92 15.67 5.11 6.22
C ALA A 92 16.65 4.16 5.50
N HIS A 93 16.12 3.07 4.92
CA HIS A 93 16.91 2.14 4.12
C HIS A 93 17.57 2.84 2.92
N VAL A 94 16.78 3.54 2.12
CA VAL A 94 17.25 4.27 0.92
C VAL A 94 18.31 5.30 1.28
N GLN A 95 18.10 6.06 2.36
CA GLN A 95 19.08 7.01 2.87
C GLN A 95 20.39 6.33 3.28
N SER A 96 20.32 5.18 3.98
CA SER A 96 21.50 4.42 4.39
C SER A 96 22.30 3.86 3.21
N CYS A 97 21.63 3.57 2.10
CA CYS A 97 22.25 3.08 0.86
C CYS A 97 22.76 4.21 -0.05
N GLY A 98 22.60 5.48 0.33
CA GLY A 98 23.00 6.63 -0.49
C GLY A 98 22.15 6.80 -1.77
N LYS A 99 21.00 6.12 -1.87
CA LYS A 99 20.06 6.27 -2.98
C LYS A 99 19.32 7.61 -2.84
N LYS A 100 18.97 8.23 -3.97
CA LYS A 100 18.26 9.52 -3.99
C LYS A 100 16.74 9.37 -3.86
N GLU A 101 16.21 8.23 -4.32
CA GLU A 101 14.79 7.98 -4.46
C GLU A 101 14.38 6.65 -3.84
N VAL A 102 13.19 6.66 -3.24
CA VAL A 102 12.50 5.47 -2.73
C VAL A 102 11.54 5.00 -3.82
N ASP A 103 11.62 3.73 -4.19
CA ASP A 103 10.72 3.10 -5.15
C ASP A 103 9.87 1.99 -4.51
N ALA A 104 9.03 1.35 -5.33
CA ALA A 104 8.15 0.27 -4.89
C ALA A 104 8.90 -0.95 -4.33
N GLY A 105 10.13 -1.21 -4.79
CA GLY A 105 10.96 -2.31 -4.32
C GLY A 105 11.56 -2.05 -2.95
N ASP A 106 11.81 -0.79 -2.57
CA ASP A 106 12.28 -0.45 -1.22
C ASP A 106 11.16 -0.56 -0.15
N VAL A 107 9.89 -0.54 -0.58
CA VAL A 107 8.71 -0.65 0.30
C VAL A 107 8.25 -2.09 0.49
N LEU A 108 8.35 -2.91 -0.57
CA LEU A 108 7.98 -4.34 -0.57
C LEU A 108 8.92 -5.18 0.32
#